data_AF-A0A257ASG3-F1
#
_entry.id   AF-A0A257ASG3-F1
#
_cell.length_a   1.000
_cell.length_b   1.000
_cell.length_c   1.000
_cell.angle_alpha   90.00
_cell.angle_beta   90.00
_cell.angle_gamma   90.00
#
_symmetry.space_group_name_H-M   'P 1'
#
loop_
_entity.id
_entity.type
_entity.pdbx_description
1 polymer ?
#
loop_
_entity_poly.entity_id
_entity_poly.type
_entity_poly.pdbx_seq_one_letter_code
_entity_poly.pdbx_strand_id
1 'polypeptide(L)'
;PRLSETISKNSPSITVYISDPSLASNPSGLAISLSMALITWLRLSTPTVPVINKVDVFRGDLERLLMDPSTLKESLAREEGLIADLAMEYMSLVEDLLRSMRIVKVSAKTGEGMPALYDLIHEALCECGDLS
;
A
#
# COMPACT_ATOMS: atom_id res chain seq x y z
N PRO A 1 14.38 5.35 -11.04
CA PRO A 1 14.42 5.74 -12.46
C PRO A 1 15.00 7.14 -12.57
N ARG A 2 15.65 7.50 -13.69
CA ARG A 2 16.27 8.83 -13.83
C ARG A 2 15.35 10.00 -13.47
N LEU A 3 14.06 9.89 -13.82
CA LEU A 3 13.06 10.91 -13.47
C LEU A 3 12.84 11.01 -11.96
N SER A 4 12.56 9.89 -11.27
CA SER A 4 12.34 9.88 -9.82
C SER A 4 13.59 10.33 -9.06
N GLU A 5 14.77 9.92 -9.51
CA GLU A 5 16.06 10.35 -8.94
C GLU A 5 16.28 11.85 -9.09
N THR A 6 15.96 12.42 -10.27
CA THR A 6 16.15 13.86 -10.54
C THR A 6 15.19 14.71 -9.69
N ILE A 7 13.94 14.28 -9.54
CA ILE A 7 12.96 14.99 -8.70
C ILE A 7 13.41 14.94 -7.23
N SER A 8 13.77 13.75 -6.74
CA SER A 8 14.13 13.55 -5.32
C SER A 8 15.43 14.24 -4.92
N LYS A 9 16.37 14.45 -5.86
CA LYS A 9 17.59 15.22 -5.60
C LYS A 9 17.36 16.70 -5.37
N ASN A 10 16.32 17.26 -5.99
CA ASN A 10 16.08 18.70 -6.02
C ASN A 10 14.94 19.13 -5.08
N SER A 11 14.13 18.19 -4.59
CA SER A 11 13.00 18.46 -3.70
C SER A 11 12.60 17.19 -2.93
N PRO A 12 12.15 17.31 -1.66
CA PRO A 12 11.52 16.20 -0.97
C PRO A 12 10.38 15.63 -1.82
N SER A 13 10.40 14.31 -2.02
CA SER A 13 9.47 13.63 -2.91
C SER A 13 8.88 12.39 -2.25
N ILE A 14 7.64 12.10 -2.59
CA ILE A 14 6.92 10.93 -2.11
C ILE A 14 6.14 10.31 -3.27
N THR A 15 6.07 9.00 -3.30
CA THR A 15 5.21 8.27 -4.22
C THR A 15 3.90 7.92 -3.53
N VAL A 16 2.78 8.27 -4.17
CA VAL A 16 1.46 7.77 -3.75
C VAL A 16 1.03 6.70 -4.74
N TYR A 17 1.02 5.44 -4.31
CA TYR A 17 0.58 4.32 -5.13
C TYR A 17 -0.92 4.14 -4.98
N ILE A 18 -1.68 4.53 -5.99
CA ILE A 18 -3.15 4.51 -5.94
C ILE A 18 -3.67 3.23 -6.61
N SER A 19 -4.46 2.44 -5.88
CA SER A 19 -5.17 1.27 -6.40
C SER A 19 -6.69 1.42 -6.29
N ASP A 20 -7.39 0.69 -7.18
CA ASP A 20 -8.84 0.56 -7.15
C ASP A 20 -9.23 -0.55 -6.15
N PRO A 21 -10.32 -0.40 -5.37
CA PRO A 21 -10.75 -1.42 -4.44
C PRO A 21 -11.09 -2.76 -5.11
N SER A 22 -11.44 -2.76 -6.41
CA SER A 22 -11.68 -3.99 -7.16
C SER A 22 -10.43 -4.87 -7.27
N LEU A 23 -9.22 -4.30 -7.18
CA LEU A 23 -7.98 -5.06 -7.16
C LEU A 23 -7.74 -5.72 -5.80
N ALA A 24 -8.31 -5.17 -4.74
CA ALA A 24 -8.21 -5.69 -3.38
C ALA A 24 -9.43 -6.55 -2.98
N SER A 25 -10.34 -6.89 -3.91
CA SER A 25 -11.65 -7.47 -3.59
C SER A 25 -11.64 -8.88 -2.98
N ASN A 26 -10.48 -9.53 -2.91
CA ASN A 26 -10.26 -10.79 -2.21
C ASN A 26 -8.82 -10.82 -1.64
N PRO A 27 -8.48 -11.75 -0.72
CA PRO A 27 -7.15 -11.83 -0.11
C PRO A 27 -6.02 -11.86 -1.14
N SER A 28 -6.10 -12.75 -2.12
CA SER A 28 -5.10 -12.83 -3.21
C SER A 28 -4.93 -11.50 -3.97
N GLY A 29 -6.02 -10.81 -4.27
CA GLY A 29 -6.01 -9.50 -4.92
C GLY A 29 -5.36 -8.42 -4.05
N LEU A 30 -5.65 -8.40 -2.76
CA LEU A 30 -4.99 -7.50 -1.81
C LEU A 30 -3.47 -7.77 -1.75
N ALA A 31 -3.07 -9.04 -1.69
CA ALA A 31 -1.67 -9.44 -1.72
C ALA A 31 -0.97 -8.94 -3.00
N ILE A 32 -1.62 -9.07 -4.17
CA ILE A 32 -1.10 -8.55 -5.44
C ILE A 32 -0.99 -7.02 -5.40
N SER A 33 -2.02 -6.32 -4.93
CA SER A 33 -2.00 -4.85 -4.83
C SER A 33 -0.86 -4.35 -3.95
N LEU A 34 -0.61 -5.03 -2.82
CA LEU A 34 0.50 -4.71 -1.91
C LEU A 34 1.86 -5.01 -2.53
N SER A 35 1.98 -6.14 -3.23
CA SER A 35 3.17 -6.49 -4.00
C SER A 35 3.53 -5.42 -5.02
N MET A 36 2.52 -4.89 -5.73
CA MET A 36 2.71 -3.83 -6.72
C MET A 36 3.15 -2.50 -6.09
N ALA A 37 2.61 -2.16 -4.91
CA ALA A 37 3.08 -1.01 -4.14
C ALA A 37 4.55 -1.19 -3.71
N LEU A 38 4.90 -2.39 -3.24
CA LEU A 38 6.27 -2.74 -2.85
C LEU A 38 7.26 -2.66 -4.03
N ILE A 39 6.90 -3.24 -5.17
CA ILE A 39 7.70 -3.15 -6.41
C ILE A 39 7.87 -1.68 -6.81
N THR A 40 6.82 -0.87 -6.67
CA THR A 40 6.89 0.57 -6.94
C THR A 40 7.88 1.26 -6.00
N TRP A 41 7.83 0.96 -4.70
CA TRP A 41 8.76 1.51 -3.72
C TRP A 41 10.21 1.17 -4.06
N LEU A 42 10.50 -0.12 -4.28
CA LEU A 42 11.83 -0.60 -4.65
C LEU A 42 12.34 0.05 -5.93
N ARG A 43 11.45 0.21 -6.92
CA ARG A 43 11.81 0.78 -8.21
C ARG A 43 12.07 2.28 -8.13
N LEU A 44 11.27 3.03 -7.38
CA LEU A 44 11.35 4.49 -7.37
C LEU A 44 12.33 5.04 -6.33
N SER A 45 12.67 4.25 -5.30
CA SER A 45 13.57 4.63 -4.20
C SER A 45 13.14 5.93 -3.52
N THR A 46 11.83 6.15 -3.44
CA THR A 46 11.20 7.26 -2.71
C THR A 46 10.22 6.68 -1.71
N PRO A 47 10.01 7.31 -0.54
CA PRO A 47 8.96 6.89 0.39
C PRO A 47 7.66 6.68 -0.38
N THR A 48 7.00 5.54 -0.17
CA THR A 48 5.83 5.14 -0.95
C THR A 48 4.65 4.88 -0.03
N VAL A 49 3.54 5.59 -0.25
CA VAL A 49 2.30 5.42 0.49
C VAL A 49 1.30 4.67 -0.39
N PRO A 50 0.93 3.43 -0.05
CA PRO A 50 -0.15 2.73 -0.73
C PRO A 50 -1.51 3.31 -0.35
N VAL A 51 -2.33 3.62 -1.35
CA VAL A 51 -3.63 4.25 -1.21
C VAL A 51 -4.68 3.46 -1.97
N ILE A 52 -5.76 3.09 -1.30
CA ILE A 52 -6.95 2.52 -1.93
C ILE A 52 -7.96 3.64 -2.10
N ASN A 53 -8.21 4.04 -3.34
CA ASN A 53 -9.13 5.13 -3.68
C ASN A 53 -10.56 4.60 -3.90
N LYS A 54 -11.55 5.48 -4.10
CA LYS A 54 -12.95 5.14 -4.43
C LYS A 54 -13.68 4.33 -3.35
N VAL A 55 -13.34 4.52 -2.08
CA VAL A 55 -14.02 3.80 -0.99
C VAL A 55 -15.51 4.15 -0.87
N ASP A 56 -15.96 5.26 -1.46
CA ASP A 56 -17.37 5.67 -1.49
C ASP A 56 -18.29 4.74 -2.30
N VAL A 57 -17.73 4.01 -3.27
CA VAL A 57 -18.47 2.98 -4.05
C VAL A 57 -18.18 1.57 -3.58
N PHE A 58 -17.33 1.43 -2.56
CA PHE A 58 -16.89 0.16 -2.05
C PHE A 58 -17.85 -0.32 -0.94
N ARG A 59 -18.38 -1.54 -1.05
CA ARG A 59 -19.34 -2.12 -0.10
C ARG A 59 -18.96 -3.57 0.21
N GLY A 60 -18.81 -3.95 1.48
CA GLY A 60 -18.66 -5.35 1.91
C GLY A 60 -17.67 -5.58 3.08
N ASP A 61 -17.52 -6.85 3.49
CA ASP A 61 -16.67 -7.33 4.61
C ASP A 61 -15.16 -7.06 4.46
N LEU A 62 -14.75 -6.55 3.30
CA LEU A 62 -13.35 -6.34 2.96
C LEU A 62 -12.70 -5.19 3.75
N GLU A 63 -13.49 -4.35 4.43
CA GLU A 63 -12.94 -3.40 5.41
C GLU A 63 -12.02 -4.09 6.41
N ARG A 64 -12.35 -5.32 6.82
CA ARG A 64 -11.54 -6.10 7.77
C ARG A 64 -10.17 -6.47 7.20
N LEU A 65 -10.11 -6.88 5.93
CA LEU A 65 -8.86 -7.22 5.25
C LEU A 65 -7.97 -5.99 5.02
N LEU A 66 -8.58 -4.82 4.80
CA LEU A 66 -7.85 -3.56 4.61
C LEU A 66 -7.40 -2.91 5.93
N MET A 67 -8.00 -3.28 7.05
CA MET A 67 -7.67 -2.73 8.37
C MET A 67 -6.46 -3.40 9.01
N ASP A 68 -6.16 -4.64 8.65
CA ASP A 68 -5.05 -5.37 9.23
C ASP A 68 -4.38 -6.30 8.21
N PRO A 69 -3.24 -5.91 7.64
CA PRO A 69 -2.44 -6.76 6.75
C PRO A 69 -2.03 -8.09 7.40
N SER A 70 -2.04 -8.23 8.72
CA SER A 70 -1.76 -9.51 9.37
C SER A 70 -2.92 -10.52 9.23
N THR A 71 -4.16 -10.04 9.06
CA THR A 71 -5.33 -10.89 8.73
C THR A 71 -5.30 -11.41 7.29
N LEU A 72 -4.45 -10.83 6.43
CA LEU A 72 -4.28 -11.27 5.06
C LEU A 72 -3.75 -12.70 5.00
N LYS A 73 -2.75 -13.05 5.83
CA LYS A 73 -2.18 -14.41 5.86
C LYS A 73 -3.22 -15.44 6.28
N GLU A 74 -4.00 -15.15 7.32
CA GLU A 74 -5.09 -16.04 7.78
C GLU A 74 -6.18 -16.24 6.72
N SER A 75 -6.36 -15.24 5.85
CA SER A 75 -7.35 -15.30 4.79
C SER A 75 -6.82 -16.04 3.57
N LEU A 76 -5.54 -15.88 3.24
CA LEU A 76 -4.84 -16.67 2.21
C LEU A 76 -4.76 -18.15 2.59
N ALA A 77 -4.57 -18.47 3.87
CA ALA A 77 -4.54 -19.86 4.37
C ALA A 77 -5.87 -20.60 4.22
N ARG A 78 -6.96 -19.88 3.93
CA ARG A 78 -8.28 -20.46 3.64
C ARG A 78 -8.54 -20.64 2.15
N GLU A 79 -7.66 -20.12 1.28
CA GLU A 79 -7.71 -20.36 -0.16
C GLU A 79 -6.96 -21.66 -0.48
N GLU A 80 -7.57 -22.54 -1.29
CA GLU A 80 -6.93 -23.79 -1.72
C GLU A 80 -6.17 -23.60 -3.03
N GLY A 81 -5.00 -24.23 -3.13
CA GLY A 81 -4.25 -24.39 -4.38
C GLY A 81 -2.86 -23.74 -4.38
N LEU A 82 -2.02 -24.16 -5.33
CA LEU A 82 -0.60 -23.78 -5.41
C LEU A 82 -0.33 -22.27 -5.43
N ILE A 83 -1.24 -21.49 -6.02
CA ILE A 83 -1.12 -20.03 -6.08
C ILE A 83 -1.31 -19.39 -4.71
N ALA A 84 -2.22 -19.92 -3.89
CA ALA A 84 -2.44 -19.46 -2.52
C ALA A 84 -1.22 -19.79 -1.64
N ASP A 85 -0.64 -20.98 -1.79
CA ASP A 85 0.58 -21.39 -1.08
C ASP A 85 1.76 -20.46 -1.40
N LEU A 86 1.99 -20.20 -2.69
CA LEU A 86 3.03 -19.26 -3.13
C LEU A 86 2.78 -17.84 -2.60
N ALA A 87 1.52 -17.38 -2.62
CA ALA A 87 1.16 -16.06 -2.11
C ALA A 87 1.43 -15.96 -0.60
N MET A 88 1.14 -17.01 0.19
CA MET A 88 1.43 -17.05 1.62
C MET A 88 2.93 -16.96 1.90
N GLU A 89 3.74 -17.77 1.22
CA GLU A 89 5.21 -17.74 1.37
C GLU A 89 5.78 -16.36 1.02
N TYR A 90 5.34 -15.80 -0.11
CA TYR A 90 5.77 -14.48 -0.55
C TYR A 90 5.36 -13.38 0.44
N MET A 91 4.11 -13.37 0.89
CA MET A 91 3.64 -12.42 1.91
C MET A 91 4.40 -12.54 3.22
N SER A 92 4.88 -13.74 3.57
CA SER A 92 5.75 -13.93 4.73
C SER A 92 7.15 -13.36 4.52
N LEU A 93 7.70 -13.47 3.31
CA LEU A 93 9.01 -12.90 2.97
C LEU A 93 8.99 -11.37 3.04
N VAL A 94 7.89 -10.74 2.64
CA VAL A 94 7.80 -9.27 2.55
C VAL A 94 7.10 -8.62 3.75
N GLU A 95 6.77 -9.39 4.79
CA GLU A 95 5.95 -8.92 5.92
C GLU A 95 6.53 -7.69 6.62
N ASP A 96 7.84 -7.69 6.89
CA ASP A 96 8.49 -6.57 7.58
C ASP A 96 8.42 -5.28 6.77
N LEU A 97 8.54 -5.38 5.44
CA LEU A 97 8.40 -4.24 4.54
C LEU A 97 6.94 -3.79 4.49
N LEU A 98 5.99 -4.71 4.45
CA LEU A 98 4.57 -4.38 4.48
C LEU A 98 4.13 -3.73 5.81
N ARG A 99 4.69 -4.14 6.95
CA ARG A 99 4.43 -3.51 8.25
C ARG A 99 4.85 -2.04 8.29
N SER A 100 5.89 -1.68 7.54
CA SER A 100 6.31 -0.27 7.39
C SER A 100 5.39 0.53 6.47
N MET A 101 4.65 -0.12 5.58
CA MET A 101 3.71 0.52 4.67
C MET A 101 2.35 0.74 5.34
N ARG A 102 2.04 1.99 5.67
CA ARG A 102 0.70 2.39 6.14
C ARG A 102 -0.24 2.54 4.94
N ILE A 103 -1.20 1.63 4.80
CA ILE A 103 -2.23 1.69 3.74
C ILE A 103 -3.27 2.73 4.11
N VAL A 104 -3.58 3.65 3.18
CA VAL A 104 -4.61 4.67 3.39
C VAL A 104 -5.82 4.41 2.52
N LYS A 105 -7.00 4.49 3.12
CA LYS A 105 -8.29 4.40 2.43
C LYS A 105 -8.78 5.81 2.14
N VAL A 106 -9.08 6.12 0.89
CA VAL A 106 -9.57 7.45 0.50
C VAL A 106 -10.72 7.39 -0.50
N SER A 107 -11.54 8.41 -0.51
CA SER A 107 -12.39 8.74 -1.65
C SER A 107 -12.02 10.12 -2.15
N ALA A 108 -11.39 10.16 -3.34
CA ALA A 108 -11.13 11.41 -4.03
C ALA A 108 -12.43 12.17 -4.41
N LYS A 109 -13.59 11.50 -4.40
CA LYS A 109 -14.89 12.11 -4.72
C LYS A 109 -15.53 12.79 -3.52
N THR A 110 -15.51 12.14 -2.34
CA THR A 110 -16.16 12.67 -1.12
C THR A 110 -15.18 13.42 -0.22
N GLY A 111 -13.87 13.26 -0.41
CA GLY A 111 -12.83 13.76 0.47
C GLY A 111 -12.56 12.87 1.68
N GLU A 112 -13.25 11.75 1.81
CA GLU A 112 -13.02 10.77 2.88
C GLU A 112 -11.56 10.29 2.88
N GLY A 113 -10.94 10.22 4.06
CA GLY A 113 -9.57 9.74 4.25
C GLY A 113 -8.45 10.66 3.75
N MET A 114 -8.78 11.75 3.04
CA MET A 114 -7.78 12.70 2.53
C MET A 114 -6.94 13.38 3.63
N PRO A 115 -7.50 13.81 4.80
CA PRO A 115 -6.69 14.35 5.88
C PRO A 115 -5.61 13.38 6.37
N ALA A 116 -5.96 12.11 6.58
CA ALA A 116 -5.01 11.08 7.00
C ALA A 116 -3.90 10.84 5.95
N LEU A 117 -4.24 10.90 4.65
CA LEU A 117 -3.25 10.85 3.58
C LEU A 117 -2.28 12.04 3.66
N TYR A 118 -2.79 13.25 3.87
CA TYR A 118 -1.95 14.45 3.98
C TYR A 118 -1.04 14.41 5.21
N ASP A 119 -1.55 13.95 6.36
CA ASP A 119 -0.76 13.78 7.58
C ASP A 119 0.39 12.80 7.35
N LEU A 120 0.11 11.65 6.71
CA LEU A 120 1.15 10.66 6.38
C LEU A 120 2.19 11.18 5.39
N ILE A 121 1.76 11.95 4.39
CA ILE A 121 2.68 12.62 3.46
C ILE A 121 3.56 13.61 4.22
N HIS A 122 2.98 14.39 5.14
CA HIS A 122 3.72 15.34 5.94
C HIS A 122 4.76 14.65 6.83
N GLU A 123 4.37 13.60 7.56
CA GLU A 123 5.27 12.78 8.37
C GLU A 123 6.43 12.22 7.53
N ALA A 124 6.12 11.56 6.42
CA ALA A 124 7.13 10.93 5.55
C ALA A 124 8.12 11.93 4.93
N LEU A 125 7.69 13.18 4.70
CA LEU A 125 8.56 14.25 4.19
C LEU A 125 9.32 14.98 5.30
N CYS A 126 8.79 15.01 6.52
CA CYS A 126 9.42 15.65 7.68
C CYS A 126 10.44 14.76 8.39
N GLU A 127 10.28 13.44 8.38
CA GLU A 127 11.28 12.49 8.91
C GLU A 127 12.62 12.53 8.13
N CYS A 128 12.67 13.27 7.01
CA CYS A 128 13.89 13.48 6.22
C CYS A 128 14.88 14.51 6.79
N GLY A 129 14.71 14.96 8.05
CA GLY A 129 15.67 15.84 8.73
C GLY A 129 16.87 15.14 9.38
N ASP A 130 16.83 13.82 9.58
CA ASP A 130 17.79 13.11 10.46
C ASP A 130 18.67 12.06 9.76
N LEU A 131 18.63 11.99 8.42
CA LEU A 131 19.43 11.02 7.64
C LEU A 131 20.19 11.66 6.45
N SER A 132 20.44 12.98 6.50
CA SER A 132 21.41 13.64 5.61
C SER A 132 22.79 13.74 6.24
#